data_AF-A0A2V3TT15-F1
#
_entry.id   AF-A0A2V3TT15-F1
#
_cell.length_a   1.000
_cell.length_b   1.000
_cell.length_c   1.000
_cell.angle_alpha   90.00
_cell.angle_beta   90.00
_cell.angle_gamma   90.00
#
_symmetry.space_group_name_H-M   'P 1'
#
loop_
_entity.id
_entity.type
_entity.pdbx_description
1 polymer ?
#
loop_
_entity_poly.entity_id
_entity_poly.type
_entity_poly.pdbx_seq_one_letter_code
_entity_poly.pdbx_strand_id
1 'polypeptide(L)'
;MAVIGTFTSNGNGITGNVRTLTVGFRARLNPIERVSRDAPDFRITAGNGVEVGAGWNAVSNDGEPYISVKLDDPSFNAPITAALWPNEAEGNYALIWNRPKRDA
;
A
#
# COMPACT_ATOMS: atom_id res chain seq x y z
N MET A 1 7.96 -13.33 1.52
CA MET A 1 7.05 -12.24 1.92
C MET A 1 7.53 -11.65 3.24
N ALA A 2 7.34 -10.36 3.46
CA ALA A 2 7.65 -9.69 4.72
C ALA A 2 6.56 -8.66 5.03
N VAL A 3 6.08 -8.61 6.28
CA VAL A 3 5.17 -7.54 6.71
C VAL A 3 6.01 -6.29 6.94
N ILE A 4 5.75 -5.25 6.15
CA ILE A 4 6.47 -3.97 6.20
C ILE A 4 5.57 -2.84 6.70
N GLY A 5 4.37 -3.15 7.18
CA GLY A 5 3.50 -2.12 7.71
C GLY A 5 2.20 -2.65 8.30
N THR A 6 1.61 -1.84 9.17
CA THR A 6 0.29 -2.05 9.76
C THR A 6 -0.54 -0.80 9.54
N PHE A 7 -1.78 -1.00 9.11
CA PHE A 7 -2.71 0.06 8.79
C PHE A 7 -4.04 -0.18 9.46
N THR A 8 -4.78 0.90 9.70
CA THR A 8 -6.14 0.88 10.22
C THR A 8 -7.04 1.77 9.39
N SER A 9 -8.28 1.33 9.16
CA SER A 9 -9.34 2.14 8.56
C SER A 9 -10.07 2.91 9.65
N ASN A 10 -10.32 4.20 9.42
CA ASN A 10 -11.06 5.06 10.35
C ASN A 10 -12.24 5.79 9.69
N GLY A 11 -12.88 5.14 8.69
CA GLY A 11 -14.04 5.68 7.97
C GLY A 11 -13.70 6.77 6.94
N ASN A 12 -12.68 7.59 7.20
CA ASN A 12 -12.21 8.65 6.30
C ASN A 12 -10.99 8.26 5.44
N GLY A 13 -10.55 7.00 5.51
CA GLY A 13 -9.40 6.47 4.79
C GLY A 13 -8.65 5.39 5.58
N ILE A 14 -7.59 4.87 4.99
CA ILE A 14 -6.73 3.84 5.60
C ILE A 14 -5.39 4.49 5.95
N THR A 15 -4.98 4.44 7.22
CA THR A 15 -3.76 5.10 7.68
C THR A 15 -2.89 4.11 8.45
N GLY A 16 -1.58 4.18 8.28
CA GLY A 16 -0.68 3.22 8.91
C GLY A 16 0.77 3.65 8.86
N ASN A 17 1.64 2.74 9.30
CA ASN A 17 3.08 2.93 9.21
C ASN A 17 3.66 1.95 8.20
N VAL A 18 4.59 2.45 7.39
CA VAL A 18 5.51 1.63 6.59
C VAL A 18 6.85 1.63 7.29
N ARG A 19 7.44 0.46 7.49
CA ARG A 19 8.74 0.28 8.14
C ARG A 19 9.53 -0.83 7.46
N THR A 20 10.72 -0.47 7.00
CA THR A 20 11.81 -1.38 6.61
C THR A 20 13.02 -1.09 7.49
N LEU A 21 14.17 -1.70 7.19
CA LEU A 21 15.40 -1.48 7.97
C LEU A 21 15.83 0.00 7.96
N THR A 22 15.75 0.67 6.80
CA THR A 22 16.27 2.03 6.60
C THR A 22 15.17 3.07 6.35
N VAL A 23 13.98 2.64 5.93
CA VAL A 23 12.86 3.54 5.62
C VAL A 23 11.78 3.38 6.68
N GLY A 24 11.26 4.49 7.20
CA GLY A 24 10.03 4.44 7.98
C GLY A 24 9.27 5.74 7.95
N PHE A 25 7.97 5.65 7.67
CA PHE A 25 7.09 6.81 7.58
C PHE A 25 5.64 6.40 7.84
N ARG A 26 4.84 7.39 8.24
CA ARG A 26 3.39 7.24 8.32
C ARG A 26 2.78 7.54 6.96
N ALA A 27 1.92 6.64 6.48
CA ALA A 27 1.26 6.74 5.19
C ALA A 27 -0.26 6.75 5.36
N ARG A 28 -0.94 7.44 4.44
CA ARG A 28 -2.39 7.47 4.33
C ARG A 28 -2.80 7.14 2.90
N LEU A 29 -3.68 6.16 2.73
CA LEU A 29 -4.36 5.87 1.49
C LEU A 29 -5.63 6.73 1.45
N ASN A 30 -5.64 7.67 0.52
CA ASN A 30 -6.78 8.54 0.28
C ASN A 30 -7.54 8.01 -0.93
N PRO A 31 -8.83 7.63 -0.80
CA PRO A 31 -9.61 7.20 -1.94
C PRO A 31 -9.73 8.35 -2.95
N ILE A 32 -9.62 8.04 -4.23
CA ILE A 32 -9.80 9.00 -5.32
C ILE A 32 -10.84 8.48 -6.31
N GLU A 33 -11.45 9.39 -7.06
CA GLU A 33 -12.35 9.00 -8.13
C GLU A 33 -11.56 8.34 -9.26
N ARG A 34 -11.96 7.13 -9.64
CA ARG A 34 -11.26 6.36 -10.66
C ARG A 34 -11.61 6.87 -12.05
N VAL A 35 -10.62 7.43 -12.75
CA VAL A 35 -10.81 8.07 -14.06
C VAL A 35 -10.62 7.12 -15.26
N SER A 36 -10.07 5.93 -15.04
CA SER A 36 -9.90 4.90 -16.09
C SER A 36 -9.79 3.49 -15.46
N ARG A 37 -9.57 2.46 -16.28
CA ARG A 37 -9.32 1.09 -15.78
C ARG A 37 -7.98 0.98 -15.05
N ASP A 38 -6.95 1.65 -15.57
CA ASP A 38 -5.58 1.54 -15.05
C ASP A 38 -5.29 2.62 -14.00
N ALA A 39 -6.20 3.58 -13.83
CA ALA A 39 -6.11 4.61 -12.80
C ALA A 39 -6.17 3.97 -11.39
N PRO A 40 -5.42 4.52 -10.43
CA PRO A 40 -5.46 4.04 -9.06
C PRO A 40 -6.79 4.33 -8.38
N ASP A 41 -7.17 3.48 -7.44
CA ASP A 41 -8.30 3.70 -6.54
C ASP A 41 -7.91 4.56 -5.32
N PHE A 42 -6.60 4.58 -5.00
CA PHE A 42 -6.06 5.33 -3.86
C PHE A 42 -4.80 6.11 -4.24
N ARG A 43 -4.71 7.33 -3.71
CA ARG A 43 -3.46 8.10 -3.66
C ARG A 43 -2.84 7.97 -2.27
N ILE A 44 -1.55 7.59 -2.23
CA ILE A 44 -0.83 7.38 -0.98
C ILE A 44 -0.03 8.63 -0.65
N THR A 45 -0.30 9.22 0.51
CA THR A 45 0.42 10.40 0.98
C THR A 45 1.14 10.14 2.30
N ALA A 46 2.22 10.87 2.53
CA ALA A 46 3.02 10.84 3.75
C ALA A 46 3.41 12.27 4.19
N GLY A 47 3.78 12.43 5.47
CA GLY A 47 4.16 13.72 6.04
C GLY A 47 3.08 14.79 5.84
N ASN A 48 3.48 15.97 5.36
CA ASN A 48 2.60 17.11 5.11
C ASN A 48 1.89 17.02 3.73
N GLY A 49 1.39 15.83 3.37
CA GLY A 49 0.62 15.62 2.14
C GLY A 49 1.45 15.32 0.88
N VAL A 50 2.71 14.89 1.05
CA VAL A 50 3.56 14.49 -0.07
C VAL A 50 3.05 13.16 -0.64
N GLU A 51 2.85 13.10 -1.95
CA GLU A 51 2.48 11.86 -2.64
C GLU A 51 3.69 10.93 -2.75
N VAL A 52 3.53 9.70 -2.26
CA VAL A 52 4.61 8.69 -2.18
C VAL A 52 4.22 7.37 -2.86
N GLY A 53 3.08 7.33 -3.54
CA GLY A 53 2.60 6.13 -4.20
C GLY A 53 1.11 6.12 -4.48
N ALA A 54 0.65 4.94 -4.92
CA ALA A 54 -0.73 4.71 -5.28
C ALA A 54 -1.17 3.28 -4.92
N GLY A 55 -2.48 3.08 -4.86
CA GLY A 55 -3.10 1.79 -4.56
C GLY A 55 -4.23 1.45 -5.53
N TRP A 56 -4.39 0.15 -5.81
CA TRP A 56 -5.43 -0.41 -6.69
C TRP A 56 -6.16 -1.54 -5.97
N ASN A 57 -7.48 -1.52 -6.00
CA ASN A 57 -8.29 -2.64 -5.56
C ASN A 57 -8.05 -3.83 -6.48
N ALA A 58 -7.73 -4.97 -5.90
CA ALA A 58 -7.43 -6.21 -6.60
C ALA A 58 -8.06 -7.40 -5.88
N VAL A 59 -8.14 -8.53 -6.58
CA VAL A 59 -8.66 -9.79 -6.05
C VAL A 59 -7.59 -10.86 -6.31
N SER A 60 -7.26 -11.67 -5.31
CA SER A 60 -6.30 -12.78 -5.50
C SER A 60 -6.89 -13.88 -6.37
N ASN A 61 -6.03 -14.83 -6.74
CA ASN A 61 -6.46 -16.06 -7.41
C ASN A 61 -7.45 -16.88 -6.56
N ASP A 62 -7.36 -16.75 -5.22
CA ASP A 62 -8.24 -17.41 -4.26
C ASP A 62 -9.54 -16.61 -4.00
N GLY A 63 -9.75 -15.49 -4.70
CA GLY A 63 -10.96 -14.68 -4.61
C GLY A 63 -10.96 -13.66 -3.48
N GLU A 64 -9.85 -13.49 -2.76
CA GLU A 64 -9.78 -12.57 -1.62
C GLU A 64 -9.44 -11.14 -2.07
N PRO A 65 -10.21 -10.12 -1.62
CA PRO A 65 -9.92 -8.73 -1.97
C PRO A 65 -8.72 -8.19 -1.20
N TYR A 66 -7.88 -7.43 -1.90
CA TYR A 66 -6.74 -6.71 -1.32
C TYR A 66 -6.49 -5.41 -2.07
N ILE A 67 -5.62 -4.56 -1.52
CA ILE A 67 -5.16 -3.37 -2.22
C ILE A 67 -3.71 -3.62 -2.67
N SER A 68 -3.50 -3.68 -3.98
CA SER A 68 -2.15 -3.63 -4.56
C SER A 68 -1.58 -2.24 -4.34
N VAL A 69 -0.41 -2.14 -3.74
CA VAL A 69 0.24 -0.88 -3.36
C VAL A 69 1.56 -0.75 -4.09
N LYS A 70 1.80 0.40 -4.71
CA LYS A 70 3.10 0.79 -5.25
C LYS A 70 3.56 2.06 -4.54
N LEU A 71 4.68 1.98 -3.83
CA LEU A 71 5.35 3.12 -3.19
C LEU A 71 6.54 3.53 -4.07
N ASP A 72 6.59 4.80 -4.45
CA ASP A 72 7.54 5.32 -5.45
C ASP A 72 7.91 6.75 -5.05
N ASP A 73 8.96 6.88 -4.25
CA ASP A 73 9.49 8.15 -3.74
C ASP A 73 10.96 8.29 -4.16
N PRO A 74 11.47 9.50 -4.45
CA PRO A 74 12.87 9.70 -4.87
C PRO A 74 13.93 9.19 -3.88
N SER A 75 13.59 8.99 -2.61
CA SER A 75 14.49 8.38 -1.62
C SER A 75 14.64 6.87 -1.78
N PHE A 76 13.79 6.22 -2.58
CA PHE A 76 13.88 4.79 -2.86
C PHE A 76 14.78 4.55 -4.07
N ASN A 77 15.61 3.53 -3.99
CA ASN A 77 16.44 3.10 -5.13
C ASN A 77 15.61 2.49 -6.27
N ALA A 78 14.41 2.01 -5.96
CA ALA A 78 13.42 1.49 -6.89
C ALA A 78 12.02 1.50 -6.23
N PRO A 79 10.93 1.46 -7.01
CA PRO A 79 9.60 1.36 -6.45
C PRO A 79 9.40 0.09 -5.62
N ILE A 80 8.65 0.20 -4.52
CA ILE A 80 8.28 -0.92 -3.66
C ILE A 80 6.85 -1.32 -3.97
N THR A 81 6.66 -2.53 -4.51
CA THR A 81 5.33 -3.13 -4.72
C THR A 81 4.98 -4.05 -3.56
N ALA A 82 3.84 -3.81 -2.92
CA ALA A 82 3.34 -4.57 -1.78
C ALA A 82 1.83 -4.82 -1.94
N ALA A 83 1.28 -5.70 -1.10
CA ALA A 83 -0.15 -5.97 -1.04
C ALA A 83 -0.66 -5.67 0.37
N LEU A 84 -1.68 -4.84 0.47
CA LEU A 84 -2.34 -4.50 1.72
C LEU A 84 -3.54 -5.42 1.92
N TRP A 85 -3.41 -6.33 2.86
CA TRP A 85 -4.38 -7.37 3.18
C TRP A 85 -5.19 -7.01 4.42
N PRO A 86 -6.50 -7.26 4.46
CA PRO A 86 -7.25 -7.28 5.72
C PRO A 86 -6.59 -8.24 6.71
N ASN A 87 -6.56 -7.85 7.98
CA ASN A 87 -6.05 -8.67 9.08
C ASN A 87 -7.21 -9.23 9.92
N GLU A 88 -6.91 -10.06 10.93
CA GLU A 88 -7.90 -10.78 11.76
C GLU A 88 -8.95 -9.87 12.42
N ALA A 89 -8.56 -8.64 12.77
CA ALA A 89 -9.47 -7.65 13.34
C ALA A 89 -10.02 -6.73 12.25
N GLU A 90 -11.34 -6.52 12.27
CA GLU A 90 -12.03 -5.65 11.33
C GLU A 90 -11.40 -4.25 11.30
N GLY A 91 -11.16 -3.74 10.09
CA GLY A 91 -10.53 -2.44 9.88
C GLY A 91 -9.01 -2.41 10.06
N ASN A 92 -8.37 -3.51 10.46
CA ASN A 92 -6.91 -3.62 10.46
C ASN A 92 -6.40 -4.25 9.18
N TYR A 93 -5.22 -3.81 8.74
CA TYR A 93 -4.57 -4.32 7.53
C TYR A 93 -3.08 -4.53 7.76
N ALA A 94 -2.52 -5.51 7.06
CA ALA A 94 -1.10 -5.78 6.99
C ALA A 94 -0.56 -5.47 5.59
N LEU A 95 0.49 -4.65 5.52
CA LEU A 95 1.18 -4.35 4.26
C LEU A 95 2.28 -5.38 4.05
N ILE A 96 2.08 -6.27 3.08
CA ILE A 96 2.97 -7.39 2.80
C ILE A 96 3.79 -7.09 1.55
N TRP A 97 5.10 -6.96 1.72
CA TRP A 97 6.03 -6.87 0.62
C TRP A 97 6.42 -8.27 0.11
N ASN A 98 6.27 -8.47 -1.20
CA ASN A 98 6.77 -9.64 -1.89
C ASN A 98 8.05 -9.29 -2.63
N ARG A 99 9.13 -10.00 -2.29
CA ARG A 99 10.41 -9.82 -2.97
C ARG A 99 10.23 -10.18 -4.45
N PRO A 100 10.57 -9.29 -5.41
CA PRO A 100 10.56 -9.63 -6.82
C PRO A 100 11.42 -10.87 -7.05
N LYS A 101 10.90 -11.83 -7.83
CA LYS A 101 11.76 -12.91 -8.34
C LYS A 101 12.77 -12.24 -9.27
N ARG A 102 14.07 -12.45 -9.06
CA ARG A 102 15.06 -12.08 -10.08
C ARG A 102 14.86 -13.06 -11.22
N ASP A 103 14.58 -12.54 -12.41
CA ASP A 103 14.80 -13.33 -13.61
C ASP A 103 16.30 -13.66 -13.65
N ALA A 104 16.60 -14.96 -13.79
CA ALA A 104 17.95 -15.50 -13.79
C ALA A 104 18.64 -15.32 -15.13
#